data_AF-A0A497AB58-F1
#
_entry.id   AF-A0A497AB58-F1
#
_cell.length_a   1.000
_cell.length_b   1.000
_cell.length_c   1.000
_cell.angle_alpha   90.00
_cell.angle_beta   90.00
_cell.angle_gamma   90.00
#
_symmetry.space_group_name_H-M   'P 1'
#
loop_
_entity.id
_entity.type
_entity.pdbx_description
1 polymer ?
#
loop_
_entity_poly.entity_id
_entity_poly.type
_entity_poly.pdbx_seq_one_letter_code
_entity_poly.pdbx_strand_id
1 'polypeptide(L)' 'KRVFVEGRLRSRSWEGQDGQMRTSLEVSANRVIFLDRVAPVSLPEEGELEPEDLPFD' A
#
# COMPACT_ATOMS: atom_id res chain seq x y z
N LYS A 1 7.12 10.51 3.64
CA LYS A 1 5.91 9.98 2.98
C LYS A 1 4.72 10.29 3.87
N ARG A 2 3.66 10.93 3.36
CA ARG A 2 2.47 11.34 4.12
C ARG A 2 1.25 10.53 3.71
N VAL A 3 0.46 10.14 4.69
CA VAL A 3 -0.75 9.33 4.52
C VAL A 3 -1.81 9.81 5.51
N PHE A 4 -3.06 9.87 5.06
CA PHE A 4 -4.24 9.99 5.90
C PHE A 4 -4.87 8.61 6.07
N VAL A 5 -5.19 8.24 7.30
CA VAL A 5 -5.82 6.96 7.63
C VAL A 5 -7.08 7.24 8.44
N GLU A 6 -8.19 6.66 8.00
CA GLU A 6 -9.46 6.67 8.71
C GLU A 6 -9.81 5.24 9.12
N GLY A 7 -10.25 5.07 10.37
CA GLY A 7 -10.69 3.77 10.86
C GLY A 7 -10.92 3.76 12.36
N ARG A 8 -10.82 2.58 12.97
CA ARG A 8 -11.10 2.37 14.40
C ARG A 8 -9.82 2.18 15.21
N LEU A 9 -9.66 2.97 16.27
CA LEU A 9 -8.59 2.79 17.24
C LEU A 9 -8.88 1.60 18.16
N ARG A 10 -7.87 0.79 18.43
CA ARG A 10 -7.91 -0.35 19.36
C ARG A 10 -6.65 -0.35 20.22
N SER A 11 -6.83 -0.67 21.50
CA SER A 11 -5.73 -1.04 22.39
C SER A 11 -5.66 -2.57 22.50
N ARG A 12 -4.46 -3.13 22.37
CA ARG A 12 -4.19 -4.56 22.52
C ARG A 12 -3.09 -4.75 23.55
N SER A 13 -3.34 -5.59 24.55
CA SER A 13 -2.31 -6.03 25.49
C SER A 13 -1.88 -7.47 25.19
N TRP A 14 -0.60 -7.75 25.33
CA TRP A 14 -0.01 -9.08 25.10
C TRP A 14 1.25 -9.26 25.95
N GLU A 15 1.62 -10.52 26.21
CA GLU A 15 2.83 -10.88 26.96
C GLU A 15 3.98 -11.16 25.99
N GLY A 16 5.11 -10.47 26.20
CA GLY A 16 6.32 -10.66 25.42
C GLY A 16 6.97 -12.02 25.66
N GLN A 17 7.87 -12.43 24.77
CA GLN A 17 8.68 -13.64 24.97
C GLN A 17 9.54 -13.58 26.25
N ASP A 18 9.76 -12.37 26.75
CA ASP A 18 10.46 -12.02 27.99
C ASP A 18 9.53 -12.03 29.23
N GLY A 19 8.26 -12.39 29.08
CA GLY A 19 7.25 -12.38 30.16
C GLY A 19 6.72 -10.98 30.51
N GLN A 20 7.13 -9.94 29.79
CA GLN A 20 6.69 -8.58 30.09
C GLN A 20 5.36 -8.26 29.40
N MET A 21 4.40 -7.73 30.17
CA MET A 21 3.14 -7.21 29.62
C MET A 21 3.38 -5.94 28.81
N ARG A 22 2.88 -5.92 27.58
CA ARG A 22 3.00 -4.78 26.66
C ARG A 22 1.63 -4.38 26.14
N THR A 23 1.49 -3.09 25.80
CA THR A 23 0.27 -2.53 25.21
C THR A 23 0.61 -1.87 23.88
N SER A 24 -0.17 -2.20 22.85
CA SER A 24 -0.09 -1.65 21.50
C SER A 24 -1.36 -0.84 21.21
N LEU A 25 -1.18 0.35 20.63
CA LEU A 25 -2.27 1.14 20.07
C LEU A 25 -2.27 0.95 18.56
N GLU A 26 -3.39 0.50 18.02
CA GLU A 26 -3.52 0.11 16.61
C GLU A 26 -4.73 0.80 16.00
N VAL A 27 -4.59 1.24 14.74
CA VAL A 27 -5.73 1.72 13.95
C VAL A 27 -6.07 0.67 12.91
N SER A 28 -7.23 0.03 13.04
CA SER A 28 -7.77 -0.81 11.98
C SER A 28 -8.32 0.11 10.89
N ALA A 29 -7.60 0.21 9.79
CA ALA A 29 -7.89 1.16 8.72
C ALA A 29 -9.08 0.69 7.87
N ASN A 30 -10.08 1.55 7.73
CA ASN A 30 -11.16 1.40 6.75
C ASN A 30 -10.82 2.11 5.44
N ARG A 31 -10.06 3.20 5.52
CA ARG A 31 -9.62 3.98 4.36
C ARG A 31 -8.22 4.54 4.54
N VAL A 32 -7.44 4.55 3.46
CA VAL A 32 -6.07 5.06 3.40
C VAL A 32 -5.93 5.97 2.18
N ILE A 33 -5.37 7.17 2.35
CA ILE A 33 -5.08 8.12 1.26
C ILE A 33 -3.62 8.54 1.34
N PHE A 34 -2.87 8.34 0.27
CA PHE A 34 -1.53 8.90 0.14
C PHE A 34 -1.61 10.39 -0.20
N LEU A 35 -0.92 11.23 0.58
CA LEU A 35 -1.01 12.69 0.44
C LEU A 35 0.15 13.30 -0.34
N ASP A 36 1.17 12.50 -0.66
CA ASP A 36 2.27 12.94 -1.49
C ASP A 36 1.93 12.72 -2.97
N ARG A 37 2.36 13.64 -3.84
CA ARG A 37 2.29 13.44 -5.29
C ARG A 37 3.16 12.23 -5.65
N VAL A 38 2.52 11.18 -6.14
CA VAL A 38 3.22 10.11 -6.83
C VAL A 38 3.69 10.70 -8.16
N ALA A 39 4.98 10.63 -8.45
CA ALA A 39 5.45 10.98 -9.79
C ALA A 39 4.67 10.13 -10.80
N PRO A 40 4.20 10.70 -11.92
CA PRO A 40 3.53 9.90 -12.94
C PRO A 40 4.45 8.75 -13.29
N VAL A 41 3.97 7.53 -13.10
CA VAL A 41 4.63 6.36 -13.65
C VAL A 41 4.49 6.54 -15.15
N SER A 42 5.59 6.80 -15.83
CA SER A 42 5.67 6.66 -17.28
C SER A 42 5.37 5.20 -17.56
N LEU A 43 4.11 4.88 -17.84
CA LEU A 43 3.80 3.68 -18.58
C LEU A 43 4.61 3.80 -19.88
N PRO A 44 5.44 2.80 -20.23
CA PRO A 44 5.94 2.76 -21.59
C PRO A 44 4.72 2.91 -22.49
N GLU A 45 4.77 3.81 -23.48
CA GLU A 45 3.84 3.72 -24.59
C GLU A 45 3.87 2.25 -25.00
N GLU A 46 2.73 1.57 -24.89
CA GLU A 46 2.52 0.35 -25.65
C GLU A 46 2.75 0.80 -27.08
N GLY A 47 3.96 0.56 -27.60
CA GLY A 47 4.26 0.80 -28.99
C GLY A 47 3.16 0.09 -29.76
N GLU A 48 2.46 0.83 -30.62
CA GLU A 48 1.57 0.24 -31.62
C GLU A 48 2.33 -0.93 -32.22
N LEU A 49 1.89 -2.16 -31.89
CA LEU A 49 2.43 -3.34 -32.52
C LEU A 49 1.91 -3.30 -33.94
N GLU A 50 2.75 -2.82 -34.85
CA GLU A 50 2.46 -2.86 -36.27
C GLU A 50 2.13 -4.32 -36.63
N PRO A 51 1.04 -4.59 -37.36
CA PRO A 51 0.55 -5.94 -37.62
C PRO A 51 1.59 -6.85 -38.32
N GLU A 52 2.65 -6.27 -38.87
CA GLU A 52 3.81 -6.92 -39.49
C GLU A 52 4.85 -7.46 -38.50
N ASP A 53 4.88 -6.97 -37.25
CA ASP A 53 5.77 -7.47 -36.18
C ASP A 53 5.15 -8.61 -35.35
N LEU A 54 3.92 -9.01 -35.69
CA LEU A 54 3.23 -10.10 -35.01
C LEU A 54 3.67 -11.44 -35.63
N PRO A 55 4.11 -12.43 -34.83
CA PRO A 55 4.57 -13.72 -35.32
C PRO A 55 3.37 -14.63 -35.65
N PHE A 56 2.55 -14.22 -36.62
CA PHE A 56 1.49 -15.05 -37.14
C PHE A 56 1.92 -15.63 -38.49
N ASP A 57 2.27 -16.91 -38.49
CA ASP A 57 2.21 -17.80 -39.66
C ASP A 57 0.77 -18.25 -39.93
#